data_AF-A0A0J1FEK8-F1
#
_entry.id   AF-A0A0J1FEK8-F1
#
_cell.length_a   1.000
_cell.length_b   1.000
_cell.length_c   1.000
_cell.angle_alpha   90.00
_cell.angle_beta   90.00
_cell.angle_gamma   90.00
#
_symmetry.space_group_name_H-M   'P 1'
#
loop_
_entity.id
_entity.type
_entity.pdbx_description
1 polymer ?
#
loop_
_entity_poly.entity_id
_entity_poly.type
_entity_poly.pdbx_seq_one_letter_code
_entity_poly.pdbx_strand_id
1 'polypeptide(L)'
;MPHAIYLHSGLTQNRVIPRNDGEKVKLQKFNTKEVLIALGFAGLINIAMMYMAAAAFHSTGNNSVADIQSAYKTLTPILGPASAGVFLISLLFSGISSSVVGTMAGQVIMQGFVGFSIPVWLRRLVTMLPTIIIVALGVDPTQTLIISQVILSVVLPIPIIALIYFTKRKDIMGILVNKRWITVFSIACAFVISFLNLLLIYQTLGGNIPFIG
;
A
#
# COMPACT_ATOMS: atom_id res chain seq x y z
N MET A 1 -2.84 1.29 -0.90
CA MET A 1 -2.68 1.44 0.57
C MET A 1 -3.33 2.73 1.04
N PRO A 2 -4.40 2.68 1.86
CA PRO A 2 -5.16 3.87 2.28
C PRO A 2 -4.34 4.86 3.11
N HIS A 3 -3.47 4.37 3.99
CA HIS A 3 -2.63 5.21 4.85
C HIS A 3 -1.65 6.10 4.04
N ALA A 4 -1.19 5.64 2.87
CA ALA A 4 -0.31 6.40 2.00
C ALA A 4 -1.02 7.60 1.35
N ILE A 5 -2.34 7.52 1.12
CA ILE A 5 -3.14 8.63 0.60
C ILE A 5 -3.14 9.78 1.62
N TYR A 6 -3.45 9.48 2.89
CA TYR A 6 -3.45 10.48 3.96
C TYR A 6 -2.07 11.08 4.19
N LEU A 7 -1.03 10.24 4.24
CA LEU A 7 0.34 10.71 4.43
C LEU A 7 0.77 11.64 3.29
N HIS A 8 0.51 11.25 2.04
CA HIS A 8 0.85 12.07 0.88
C HIS A 8 0.13 13.42 0.91
N SER A 9 -1.17 13.44 1.25
CA SER A 9 -1.92 14.69 1.44
C SER A 9 -1.33 15.55 2.57
N GLY A 10 -0.96 14.96 3.71
CA GLY A 10 -0.36 15.68 4.83
C GLY A 10 1.03 16.25 4.53
N LEU A 11 1.88 15.48 3.85
CA LEU A 11 3.23 15.91 3.46
C LEU A 11 3.21 17.01 2.38
N THR A 12 2.19 17.03 1.52
CA THR A 12 2.08 18.01 0.44
C THR A 12 1.44 19.33 0.88
N GLN A 13 0.61 19.33 1.93
CA GLN A 13 -0.14 20.51 2.39
C GLN A 13 0.75 21.69 2.77
N ASN A 14 1.89 21.44 3.44
CA ASN A 14 2.78 22.49 3.95
C ASN A 14 4.15 22.53 3.27
N ARG A 15 4.34 21.79 2.16
CA ARG A 15 5.64 21.72 1.47
C ARG A 15 6.00 23.03 0.77
N VAL A 16 5.04 23.64 0.07
CA VAL A 16 5.18 24.94 -0.60
C VAL A 16 3.82 25.63 -0.58
N ILE A 17 3.73 26.82 0.02
CA ILE A 17 2.48 27.60 0.08
C ILE A 17 2.40 28.46 -1.21
N PRO A 18 1.47 28.17 -2.12
CA PRO A 18 1.36 28.90 -3.38
C PRO A 18 0.79 30.30 -3.13
N ARG A 19 1.40 31.32 -3.72
CA ARG A 19 0.98 32.72 -3.58
C ARG A 19 -0.18 33.07 -4.51
N ASN A 20 -0.18 32.47 -5.70
CA ASN A 20 -1.16 32.75 -6.75
C ASN A 20 -1.72 31.46 -7.35
N ASP A 21 -2.86 31.58 -8.05
CA ASP A 21 -3.53 30.47 -8.73
C ASP A 21 -2.67 29.82 -9.83
N GLY A 22 -1.81 30.58 -10.51
CA GLY A 22 -0.83 30.04 -11.45
C GLY A 22 0.21 29.13 -10.78
N GLU A 23 0.65 29.47 -9.56
CA GLU A 23 1.58 28.64 -8.78
C GLU A 23 0.92 27.36 -8.29
N LYS A 24 -0.35 27.41 -7.88
CA LYS A 24 -1.14 26.22 -7.51
C LYS A 24 -1.17 25.19 -8.64
N VAL A 25 -1.44 25.63 -9.88
CA VAL A 25 -1.46 24.75 -11.06
C VAL A 25 -0.06 24.20 -11.35
N LYS A 26 0.98 25.03 -11.23
CA LYS A 26 2.37 24.59 -11.45
C LYS A 26 2.78 23.53 -10.42
N LEU A 27 2.47 23.75 -9.15
CA LEU A 27 2.74 22.83 -8.06
C LEU A 27 1.99 21.51 -8.24
N GLN A 28 0.71 21.55 -8.64
CA GLN A 28 -0.08 20.37 -8.95
C GLN A 28 0.56 19.54 -10.07
N LYS A 29 1.06 20.18 -11.14
CA LYS A 29 1.75 19.49 -12.24
C LYS A 29 3.06 18.85 -11.79
N PHE A 30 3.86 19.52 -10.97
CA PHE A 30 5.08 18.94 -10.41
C PHE A 30 4.78 17.74 -9.52
N ASN A 31 3.83 17.88 -8.59
CA ASN A 31 3.41 16.81 -7.70
C ASN A 31 2.90 15.59 -8.49
N THR A 32 2.13 15.83 -9.56
CA THR A 32 1.67 14.75 -10.44
C THR A 32 2.82 14.00 -11.10
N LYS A 33 3.85 14.71 -11.57
CA LYS A 33 5.04 14.08 -12.17
C LYS A 33 5.85 13.30 -11.14
N GLU A 34 6.04 13.84 -9.94
CA GLU A 34 6.73 13.15 -8.84
C GLU A 34 6.02 11.84 -8.49
N VAL A 35 4.69 11.88 -8.33
CA VAL A 35 3.88 10.69 -8.04
C VAL A 35 3.93 9.68 -9.18
N LEU A 36 3.85 10.12 -10.44
CA LEU A 36 3.93 9.21 -11.59
C LEU A 36 5.29 8.51 -11.67
N ILE A 37 6.38 9.23 -11.44
CA ILE A 37 7.74 8.65 -11.45
C ILE A 37 7.90 7.67 -10.29
N ALA A 38 7.48 8.06 -9.07
CA ALA A 38 7.61 7.23 -7.89
C ALA A 38 6.78 5.94 -7.97
N LEU A 39 5.50 6.05 -8.34
CA LEU A 39 4.62 4.90 -8.51
C LEU A 39 5.01 4.05 -9.73
N GLY A 40 5.52 4.67 -10.80
CA GLY A 40 6.05 3.97 -11.96
C GLY A 40 7.26 3.09 -11.59
N PHE A 41 8.20 3.63 -10.83
CA PHE A 41 9.36 2.88 -10.34
C PHE A 41 8.95 1.75 -9.39
N ALA A 42 8.02 2.00 -8.46
CA ALA A 42 7.47 0.95 -7.60
C ALA A 42 6.77 -0.16 -8.41
N GLY A 43 6.05 0.20 -9.47
CA GLY A 43 5.45 -0.74 -10.41
C GLY A 43 6.49 -1.61 -11.12
N LEU A 44 7.60 -1.04 -11.58
CA LEU A 44 8.69 -1.78 -12.21
C LEU A 44 9.32 -2.79 -11.24
N ILE A 45 9.51 -2.42 -9.97
CA ILE A 45 10.00 -3.35 -8.95
C ILE A 45 9.02 -4.50 -8.74
N ASN A 46 7.71 -4.24 -8.64
CA ASN A 46 6.71 -5.28 -8.49
C ASN A 46 6.68 -6.25 -9.69
N ILE A 47 6.80 -5.73 -10.91
CA ILE A 47 6.89 -6.55 -12.13
C ILE A 47 8.18 -7.38 -12.12
N ALA A 48 9.31 -6.81 -11.73
CA ALA A 48 10.58 -7.54 -11.62
C ALA A 48 10.50 -8.67 -10.58
N MET A 49 9.89 -8.43 -9.42
CA MET A 49 9.65 -9.46 -8.41
C MET A 49 8.75 -10.58 -8.94
N MET A 50 7.66 -10.24 -9.63
CA MET A 50 6.76 -11.22 -10.23
C MET A 50 7.47 -12.05 -11.32
N TYR A 51 8.27 -11.42 -12.18
CA TYR A 51 9.03 -12.11 -13.22
C TYR A 51 10.09 -13.04 -12.63
N MET A 52 10.81 -12.59 -11.60
CA MET A 52 11.79 -13.42 -10.90
C MET A 52 11.13 -14.64 -10.25
N ALA A 53 10.00 -14.45 -9.57
CA ALA A 53 9.25 -15.55 -8.99
C ALA A 53 8.76 -16.53 -10.07
N ALA A 54 8.19 -16.02 -11.17
CA ALA A 54 7.76 -16.85 -12.29
C ALA A 54 8.93 -17.66 -12.87
N ALA A 55 10.08 -17.03 -13.16
CA ALA A 55 11.25 -17.72 -13.72
C ALA A 55 11.83 -18.77 -12.76
N ALA A 56 11.89 -18.48 -11.46
CA ALA A 56 12.45 -19.38 -10.45
C ALA A 56 11.54 -20.58 -10.16
N PHE A 57 10.23 -20.37 -10.03
CA PHE A 57 9.28 -21.39 -9.57
C PHE A 57 8.55 -22.14 -10.69
N HIS A 58 8.29 -21.50 -11.84
CA HIS A 58 7.62 -22.17 -12.96
C HIS A 58 8.47 -23.31 -13.56
N SER A 59 9.80 -23.21 -13.46
CA SER A 59 10.74 -24.24 -13.94
C SER A 59 10.85 -25.46 -12.99
N THR A 60 10.54 -25.29 -11.69
CA THR A 60 10.76 -26.34 -10.68
C THR A 60 9.53 -27.18 -10.34
N GLY A 61 8.34 -26.89 -10.90
CA GLY A 61 7.11 -27.67 -10.67
C GLY A 61 6.59 -27.65 -9.22
N ASN A 62 7.15 -26.78 -8.36
CA ASN A 62 6.77 -26.68 -6.96
C ASN A 62 5.58 -25.74 -6.79
N ASN A 63 4.37 -26.31 -6.75
CA ASN A 63 3.11 -25.57 -6.54
C ASN A 63 2.88 -25.13 -5.08
N SER A 64 3.79 -25.49 -4.15
CA SER A 64 3.58 -25.39 -2.70
C SER A 64 4.31 -24.21 -2.02
N VAL A 65 4.70 -23.18 -2.77
CA VAL A 65 5.63 -22.15 -2.26
C VAL A 65 4.93 -20.79 -2.17
N ALA A 66 4.10 -20.63 -1.14
CA ALA A 66 3.52 -19.34 -0.76
C ALA A 66 4.34 -18.59 0.31
N ASP A 67 5.38 -19.21 0.87
CA ASP A 67 6.13 -18.65 2.00
C ASP A 67 7.47 -18.02 1.59
N ILE A 68 7.80 -16.89 2.22
CA ILE A 68 9.03 -16.10 2.04
C ILE A 68 10.27 -16.96 2.35
N GLN A 69 10.18 -17.87 3.32
CA GLN A 69 11.28 -18.78 3.66
C GLN A 69 11.58 -19.76 2.52
N SER A 70 10.53 -20.28 1.87
CA SER A 70 10.65 -21.16 0.73
C SER A 70 11.25 -20.41 -0.46
N ALA A 71 10.89 -19.15 -0.67
CA ALA A 71 11.54 -18.33 -1.70
C ALA A 71 13.05 -18.17 -1.48
N TYR A 72 13.50 -17.85 -0.26
CA TYR A 72 14.92 -17.76 0.06
C TYR A 72 15.68 -19.08 -0.20
N LYS A 73 15.10 -20.20 0.22
CA LYS A 73 15.71 -21.53 0.05
C LYS A 73 15.78 -21.95 -1.43
N THR A 74 14.82 -21.56 -2.25
CA THR A 74 14.79 -21.87 -3.69
C THR A 74 15.67 -20.92 -4.52
N LEU A 75 15.84 -19.66 -4.11
CA LEU A 75 16.73 -18.70 -4.78
C LEU A 75 18.21 -19.07 -4.64
N THR A 76 18.60 -19.68 -3.51
CA THR A 76 19.99 -20.05 -3.21
C THR A 76 20.61 -21.00 -4.26
N PRO A 77 19.97 -22.11 -4.67
CA PRO A 77 20.50 -23.00 -5.70
C PRO A 77 20.37 -22.48 -7.14
N ILE A 78 19.39 -21.61 -7.44
CA ILE A 78 19.09 -21.16 -8.81
C ILE A 78 19.90 -19.92 -9.20
N LEU A 79 20.01 -18.93 -8.30
CA LEU A 79 20.68 -17.66 -8.56
C LEU A 79 21.95 -17.45 -7.73
N GLY A 80 22.33 -18.43 -6.90
CA GLY A 80 23.49 -18.38 -6.03
C GLY A 80 23.26 -17.66 -4.68
N PRO A 81 24.17 -17.86 -3.71
CA PRO A 81 24.03 -17.35 -2.34
C PRO A 81 24.04 -15.82 -2.25
N ALA A 82 24.71 -15.13 -3.18
CA ALA A 82 24.73 -13.67 -3.22
C ALA A 82 23.34 -13.07 -3.50
N SER A 83 22.56 -13.69 -4.39
CA SER A 83 21.21 -13.25 -4.76
C SER A 83 20.22 -13.40 -3.62
N ALA A 84 20.34 -14.48 -2.85
CA ALA A 84 19.54 -14.71 -1.65
C ALA A 84 19.84 -13.67 -0.55
N GLY A 85 21.11 -13.28 -0.39
CA GLY A 85 21.52 -12.21 0.52
C GLY A 85 20.93 -10.85 0.12
N VAL A 86 21.01 -10.48 -1.16
CA VAL A 86 20.42 -9.23 -1.68
C VAL A 86 18.90 -9.22 -1.50
N PHE A 87 18.22 -10.35 -1.71
CA PHE A 87 16.79 -10.47 -1.48
C PHE A 87 16.42 -10.24 -0.01
N LEU A 88 17.13 -10.86 0.94
CA LEU A 88 16.89 -10.64 2.38
C LEU A 88 17.13 -9.20 2.80
N ILE A 89 18.23 -8.60 2.33
CA ILE A 89 18.55 -7.20 2.63
C ILE A 89 17.45 -6.28 2.07
N SER A 90 17.00 -6.54 0.84
CA SER A 90 15.93 -5.76 0.21
C SER A 90 14.59 -5.89 0.95
N LEU A 91 14.23 -7.10 1.39
CA LEU A 91 13.05 -7.34 2.22
C LEU A 91 13.13 -6.61 3.56
N LEU A 92 14.31 -6.63 4.21
CA LEU A 92 14.53 -5.93 5.47
C LEU A 92 14.37 -4.42 5.31
N PHE A 93 15.01 -3.82 4.31
CA PHE A 93 14.88 -2.40 4.01
C PHE A 93 13.45 -2.00 3.64
N SER A 94 12.75 -2.84 2.87
CA SER A 94 11.34 -2.64 2.54
C SER A 94 10.45 -2.63 3.79
N GLY A 95 10.66 -3.58 4.71
CA GLY A 95 9.95 -3.65 5.98
C GLY A 95 10.20 -2.44 6.88
N ILE A 96 11.46 -2.00 7.00
CA ILE A 96 11.82 -0.80 7.77
C ILE A 96 11.17 0.45 7.16
N SER A 97 11.28 0.62 5.85
CA SER A 97 10.68 1.75 5.12
C SER A 97 9.16 1.81 5.30
N SER A 98 8.48 0.69 5.11
CA SER A 98 7.03 0.56 5.31
C SER A 98 6.60 0.86 6.74
N SER A 99 7.37 0.40 7.74
CA SER A 99 7.11 0.68 9.15
C SER A 99 7.18 2.18 9.46
N VAL A 100 8.22 2.87 8.97
CA VAL A 100 8.37 4.32 9.15
C VAL A 100 7.21 5.08 8.50
N VAL A 101 6.88 4.75 7.25
CA VAL A 101 5.74 5.33 6.52
C VAL A 101 4.42 5.09 7.26
N GLY A 102 4.21 3.89 7.79
CA GLY A 102 3.03 3.54 8.58
C GLY A 102 2.90 4.37 9.85
N THR A 103 3.99 4.59 10.58
CA THR A 103 3.97 5.42 11.80
C THR A 103 3.66 6.89 11.50
N MET A 104 4.23 7.46 10.44
CA MET A 104 3.95 8.83 10.00
C MET A 104 2.51 8.98 9.51
N ALA A 105 2.02 8.04 8.71
CA ALA A 105 0.63 8.05 8.25
C ALA A 105 -0.34 8.01 9.42
N GLY A 106 -0.06 7.17 10.42
CA GLY A 106 -0.83 7.15 11.65
C GLY A 106 -0.83 8.50 12.35
N GLN A 107 0.30 9.22 12.39
CA GLN A 107 0.37 10.55 13.01
C GLN A 107 -0.52 11.55 12.30
N VAL A 108 -0.44 11.62 10.97
CA VAL A 108 -1.27 12.52 10.15
C VAL A 108 -2.76 12.20 10.34
N ILE A 109 -3.13 10.92 10.32
CA ILE A 109 -4.53 10.50 10.52
C ILE A 109 -5.00 10.90 11.93
N MET A 110 -4.21 10.62 12.96
CA MET A 110 -4.64 10.87 14.35
C MET A 110 -4.73 12.37 14.67
N GLN A 111 -3.78 13.18 14.17
CA GLN A 111 -3.83 14.64 14.30
C GLN A 111 -5.01 15.22 13.51
N GLY A 112 -5.29 14.70 12.31
CA GLY A 112 -6.36 15.19 11.45
C GLY A 112 -7.77 14.81 11.93
N PHE A 113 -7.98 13.60 12.44
CA PHE A 113 -9.30 13.10 12.83
C PHE A 113 -9.61 13.23 14.32
N VAL A 114 -8.60 13.12 15.20
CA VAL A 114 -8.79 13.05 16.66
C VAL A 114 -8.21 14.26 17.38
N GLY A 115 -7.33 15.04 16.73
CA GLY A 115 -6.82 16.31 17.26
C GLY A 115 -5.75 16.21 18.33
N PHE A 116 -5.35 15.00 18.76
CA PHE A 116 -4.20 14.81 19.66
C PHE A 116 -3.04 14.09 18.97
N SER A 117 -1.84 14.21 19.56
CA SER A 117 -0.63 13.53 19.11
C SER A 117 -0.03 12.69 20.24
N ILE A 118 0.38 11.47 19.92
CA ILE A 118 1.11 10.56 20.82
C ILE A 118 2.56 10.48 20.35
N PRO A 119 3.51 10.26 21.27
CA PRO A 119 4.92 10.09 20.93
C PRO A 119 5.10 8.96 19.90
N VAL A 120 6.03 9.17 18.94
CA VAL A 120 6.30 8.21 17.85
C VAL A 120 6.69 6.84 18.39
N TRP A 121 7.49 6.80 19.47
CA TRP A 121 7.96 5.56 20.08
C TRP A 121 6.81 4.74 20.66
N LEU A 122 5.87 5.39 21.37
CA LEU A 122 4.71 4.73 21.96
C LEU A 122 3.79 4.19 20.86
N ARG A 123 3.56 4.97 19.81
CA ARG A 123 2.80 4.52 18.64
C ARG A 123 3.43 3.29 18.01
N ARG A 124 4.75 3.32 17.79
CA ARG A 124 5.49 2.20 17.18
C ARG A 124 5.37 0.93 18.00
N LEU A 125 5.48 1.04 19.34
CA LEU A 125 5.26 -0.09 20.25
C LEU A 125 3.85 -0.66 20.08
N VAL A 126 2.81 0.18 20.17
CA VAL A 126 1.42 -0.24 20.02
C VAL A 126 1.18 -0.92 18.67
N THR A 127 1.77 -0.41 17.58
CA THR A 127 1.61 -1.02 16.25
C THR A 127 2.43 -2.30 16.04
N MET A 128 3.51 -2.52 16.78
CA MET A 128 4.30 -3.76 16.68
C MET A 128 3.81 -4.87 17.62
N LEU A 129 3.12 -4.52 18.71
CA LEU A 129 2.63 -5.48 19.71
C LEU A 129 1.82 -6.63 19.09
N PRO A 130 0.83 -6.40 18.20
CA PRO A 130 0.07 -7.50 17.61
C PRO A 130 0.97 -8.49 16.86
N THR A 131 1.91 -7.99 16.06
CA THR A 131 2.84 -8.83 15.31
C THR A 131 3.74 -9.64 16.25
N ILE A 132 4.27 -9.02 17.32
CA ILE A 132 5.14 -9.70 18.29
C ILE A 132 4.37 -10.83 18.99
N ILE A 133 3.12 -10.57 19.41
CA ILE A 133 2.27 -11.58 20.07
C ILE A 133 2.02 -12.76 19.13
N ILE A 134 1.65 -12.48 17.88
CA ILE A 134 1.35 -13.53 16.90
C ILE A 134 2.58 -14.40 16.60
N VAL A 135 3.76 -13.78 16.47
CA VAL A 135 5.03 -14.50 16.28
C VAL A 135 5.37 -15.33 17.52
N ALA A 136 5.17 -14.80 18.73
CA ALA A 136 5.41 -15.54 19.97
C ALA A 136 4.47 -16.75 20.14
N LEU A 137 3.27 -16.69 19.58
CA LEU A 137 2.30 -17.79 19.55
C LEU A 137 2.59 -18.83 18.45
N GLY A 138 3.59 -18.60 17.59
CA GLY A 138 3.98 -19.55 16.54
C GLY A 138 2.99 -19.67 15.39
N VAL A 139 2.11 -18.68 15.19
CA VAL A 139 1.13 -18.67 14.09
C VAL A 139 1.85 -18.48 12.74
N ASP A 140 1.35 -19.13 11.69
CA ASP A 140 1.89 -18.97 10.32
C ASP A 140 1.87 -17.48 9.90
N PRO A 141 3.05 -16.90 9.57
CA PRO A 141 3.14 -15.53 9.09
C PRO A 141 2.29 -15.26 7.84
N THR A 142 2.12 -16.27 6.98
CA THR A 142 1.36 -16.16 5.74
C THR A 142 -0.13 -15.94 6.02
N GLN A 143 -0.70 -16.73 6.93
CA GLN A 143 -2.10 -16.57 7.34
C GLN A 143 -2.32 -15.24 8.06
N THR A 144 -1.38 -14.85 8.91
CA THR A 144 -1.40 -13.55 9.59
C THR A 144 -1.38 -12.39 8.59
N LEU A 145 -0.58 -12.52 7.53
CA LEU A 145 -0.50 -11.54 6.46
C LEU A 145 -1.81 -11.47 5.68
N ILE A 146 -2.43 -12.60 5.34
CA ILE A 146 -3.74 -12.66 4.67
C ILE A 146 -4.81 -11.96 5.52
N ILE A 147 -4.92 -12.27 6.82
CA ILE A 147 -5.87 -11.62 7.73
C ILE A 147 -5.64 -10.10 7.79
N SER A 148 -4.37 -9.67 7.85
CA SER A 148 -4.02 -8.25 7.82
C SER A 148 -4.48 -7.57 6.53
N GLN A 149 -4.37 -8.27 5.38
CA GLN A 149 -4.89 -7.74 4.12
C GLN A 149 -6.41 -7.64 4.12
N VAL A 150 -7.13 -8.61 4.70
CA VAL A 150 -8.59 -8.57 4.82
C VAL A 150 -9.05 -7.35 5.62
N ILE A 151 -8.41 -7.08 6.75
CA ILE A 151 -8.70 -5.88 7.56
C ILE A 151 -8.45 -4.61 6.71
N LEU A 152 -7.34 -4.57 5.97
CA LEU A 152 -7.02 -3.44 5.09
C LEU A 152 -8.07 -3.26 3.98
N SER A 153 -8.56 -4.36 3.40
CA SER A 153 -9.59 -4.40 2.38
C SER A 153 -10.91 -3.80 2.87
N VAL A 154 -11.29 -4.05 4.13
CA VAL A 154 -12.48 -3.46 4.75
C VAL A 154 -12.32 -1.95 4.96
N VAL A 155 -11.13 -1.49 5.34
CA VAL A 155 -10.88 -0.06 5.64
C VAL A 155 -10.75 0.79 4.38
N LEU A 156 -10.27 0.20 3.27
CA LEU A 156 -9.89 0.91 2.05
C LEU A 156 -11.00 1.72 1.34
N PRO A 157 -12.27 1.26 1.25
CA PRO A 157 -13.31 1.99 0.53
C PRO A 157 -13.57 3.39 1.09
N ILE A 158 -13.52 3.55 2.41
CA ILE A 158 -13.87 4.81 3.09
C ILE A 158 -12.95 5.97 2.66
N PRO A 159 -11.61 5.85 2.74
CA PRO A 159 -10.69 6.88 2.25
C PRO A 159 -10.83 7.19 0.76
N ILE A 160 -11.07 6.18 -0.09
CA ILE A 160 -11.19 6.39 -1.54
C ILE A 160 -12.44 7.19 -1.87
N ILE A 161 -13.58 6.85 -1.26
CA ILE A 161 -14.84 7.58 -1.44
C ILE A 161 -14.68 9.02 -0.95
N ALA A 162 -14.09 9.22 0.23
CA ALA A 162 -13.83 10.55 0.76
C ALA A 162 -12.92 11.38 -0.17
N LEU A 163 -11.86 10.78 -0.72
CA LEU A 163 -10.96 11.44 -1.66
C LEU A 163 -11.70 11.88 -2.94
N ILE A 164 -12.51 11.01 -3.54
CA ILE A 164 -13.30 11.34 -4.73
C ILE A 164 -14.31 12.45 -4.42
N TYR A 165 -14.95 12.38 -3.24
CA TYR A 165 -15.90 13.39 -2.79
C TYR A 165 -15.25 14.77 -2.63
N PHE A 166 -14.10 14.86 -1.95
CA PHE A 166 -13.40 16.14 -1.73
C PHE A 166 -12.76 16.68 -3.01
N THR A 167 -12.19 15.82 -3.86
CA THR A 167 -11.53 16.26 -5.11
C THR A 167 -12.51 16.77 -6.18
N LYS A 168 -13.80 16.46 -6.06
CA LYS A 168 -14.88 16.96 -6.93
C LYS A 168 -15.44 18.31 -6.47
N ARG A 169 -15.25 18.68 -5.20
CA ARG A 169 -15.89 19.85 -4.57
C ARG A 169 -15.15 21.15 -4.91
N LYS A 170 -15.87 22.10 -5.53
CA LYS A 170 -15.34 23.42 -5.90
C LYS A 170 -14.99 24.29 -4.71
N ASP A 171 -15.71 24.12 -3.61
CA ASP A 171 -15.49 24.83 -2.36
C ASP A 171 -14.19 24.43 -1.66
N ILE A 172 -13.69 23.21 -1.88
CA ILE A 172 -12.42 22.73 -1.31
C ILE A 172 -11.27 22.92 -2.30
N MET A 173 -11.44 22.50 -3.55
CA MET A 173 -10.37 22.48 -4.55
C MET A 173 -10.23 23.78 -5.36
N GLY A 174 -11.23 24.67 -5.33
CA GLY A 174 -11.23 25.93 -6.08
C GLY A 174 -11.01 25.71 -7.57
N ILE A 175 -9.92 26.26 -8.11
CA ILE A 175 -9.52 26.14 -9.51
C ILE A 175 -8.94 24.75 -9.88
N LEU A 176 -8.56 23.92 -8.90
CA LEU A 176 -7.93 22.60 -9.10
C LEU A 176 -8.93 21.44 -9.06
N VAL A 177 -10.22 21.72 -9.26
CA VAL A 177 -11.27 20.70 -9.22
C VAL A 177 -11.06 19.66 -10.32
N ASN A 178 -11.27 18.39 -9.98
CA ASN A 178 -11.13 17.31 -10.94
C ASN A 178 -12.04 17.52 -12.16
N LYS A 179 -11.47 17.32 -13.35
CA LYS A 179 -12.26 17.25 -14.59
C LYS A 179 -13.26 16.10 -14.50
N ARG A 180 -14.41 16.23 -15.18
CA ARG A 180 -15.48 15.22 -15.16
C ARG A 180 -14.96 13.82 -15.54
N TRP A 181 -14.12 13.74 -16.58
CA TRP A 181 -13.50 12.47 -17.02
C TRP A 181 -12.59 11.84 -15.95
N ILE A 182 -11.78 12.64 -15.24
CA ILE A 182 -10.93 12.14 -14.15
C ILE A 182 -11.79 11.61 -13.00
N THR A 183 -12.90 12.30 -12.70
CA THR A 183 -13.83 11.87 -11.66
C THR A 183 -14.50 10.55 -12.03
N VAL A 184 -14.98 10.40 -13.27
CA VAL A 184 -15.58 9.15 -13.77
C VAL A 184 -14.57 8.01 -13.73
N PHE A 185 -13.35 8.24 -14.20
CA PHE A 185 -12.26 7.26 -14.14
C PHE A 185 -11.94 6.86 -12.69
N SER A 186 -11.87 7.83 -11.78
CA SER A 186 -11.61 7.57 -10.36
C SER A 186 -12.72 6.75 -9.72
N ILE A 187 -13.99 7.02 -10.06
CA ILE A 187 -15.15 6.24 -9.60
C ILE A 187 -15.09 4.81 -10.16
N ALA A 188 -14.76 4.64 -11.43
CA ALA A 188 -14.60 3.32 -12.05
C ALA A 188 -13.50 2.51 -11.36
N CYS A 189 -12.32 3.10 -11.13
CA CYS A 189 -11.23 2.45 -10.38
C CYS A 189 -11.65 2.11 -8.95
N ALA A 190 -12.33 3.02 -8.25
CA ALA A 190 -12.83 2.79 -6.90
C ALA A 190 -13.83 1.62 -6.86
N PHE A 191 -14.72 1.55 -7.84
CA PHE A 191 -15.68 0.45 -7.98
C PHE A 191 -14.97 -0.88 -8.20
N VAL A 192 -14.02 -0.97 -9.14
CA VAL A 192 -13.24 -2.18 -9.41
C VAL A 192 -12.47 -2.62 -8.16
N ILE A 193 -11.76 -1.70 -7.50
CA ILE A 193 -11.00 -2.01 -6.30
C ILE A 193 -11.94 -2.47 -5.18
N SER A 194 -13.06 -1.80 -4.95
CA SER A 194 -14.02 -2.20 -3.91
C SER A 194 -14.62 -3.57 -4.21
N PHE A 195 -14.96 -3.84 -5.48
CA PHE A 195 -15.50 -5.12 -5.91
C PHE A 195 -14.51 -6.26 -5.69
N LEU A 196 -13.24 -6.09 -6.11
CA LEU A 196 -12.19 -7.09 -5.88
C LEU A 196 -11.91 -7.32 -4.39
N ASN A 197 -11.95 -6.27 -3.57
CA ASN A 197 -11.81 -6.43 -2.12
C ASN A 197 -12.98 -7.20 -1.49
N LEU A 198 -14.20 -6.97 -1.95
CA LEU A 198 -15.37 -7.76 -1.49
C LEU A 198 -15.25 -9.23 -1.90
N LEU A 199 -14.76 -9.53 -3.11
CA LEU A 199 -14.48 -10.91 -3.53
C LEU A 199 -13.41 -11.57 -2.66
N LEU A 200 -12.33 -10.86 -2.31
CA LEU A 200 -11.28 -11.37 -1.43
C LEU A 200 -11.81 -11.68 -0.02
N ILE A 201 -12.66 -10.80 0.52
CA ILE A 201 -13.35 -11.04 1.80
C ILE A 201 -14.23 -12.28 1.71
N TYR A 202 -15.00 -12.41 0.63
CA TYR A 202 -15.87 -13.56 0.39
C TYR A 202 -15.08 -14.88 0.32
N GLN A 203 -13.97 -14.92 -0.43
CA GLN A 203 -13.07 -16.07 -0.48
C GLN A 203 -12.51 -16.44 0.89
N THR A 204 -12.06 -15.44 1.65
CA THR A 204 -11.43 -15.69 2.95
C THR A 204 -12.44 -16.21 3.99
N LEU A 205 -13.73 -15.86 3.84
CA LEU A 205 -14.81 -16.36 4.68
C LEU A 205 -15.36 -17.74 4.25
N GLY A 206 -14.73 -18.41 3.29
CA GLY A 206 -15.12 -19.76 2.83
C GLY A 206 -16.11 -19.76 1.66
N GLY A 207 -16.34 -18.61 1.03
CA GLY A 207 -17.12 -18.50 -0.20
C GLY A 207 -16.33 -19.01 -1.41
N ASN A 208 -16.84 -20.06 -2.07
CA ASN A 208 -16.20 -20.59 -3.27
C ASN A 208 -16.57 -19.73 -4.49
N ILE A 209 -15.59 -19.15 -5.18
CA ILE A 209 -15.82 -18.36 -6.39
C ILE A 209 -15.67 -19.27 -7.61
N PRO A 210 -16.71 -19.45 -8.44
CA PRO A 210 -16.70 -20.41 -9.54
C PRO A 210 -15.73 -20.09 -10.70
N PHE A 211 -14.95 -19.00 -10.61
CA PHE A 211 -14.11 -18.49 -11.71
C PHE A 211 -12.61 -18.42 -11.40
N ILE A 212 -12.19 -18.77 -10.19
CA ILE A 212 -10.78 -18.84 -9.81
C ILE A 212 -10.62 -20.17 -9.06
N GLY A 213 -10.36 -21.22 -9.84
CA GLY A 213 -9.98 -22.56 -9.38
C GLY A 213 -8.48 -22.74 -9.43
#